data_AF-A0A2G2L731-F1
#
_entry.id   AF-A0A2G2L731-F1
#
_cell.length_a   1.000
_cell.length_b   1.000
_cell.length_c   1.000
_cell.angle_alpha   90.00
_cell.angle_beta   90.00
_cell.angle_gamma   90.00
#
_symmetry.space_group_name_H-M   'P 1'
#
loop_
_entity.id
_entity.type
_entity.pdbx_description
1 polymer ?
#
loop_
_entity_poly.entity_id
_entity_poly.type
_entity_poly.pdbx_seq_one_letter_code
_entity_poly.pdbx_strand_id
1 'polypeptide(L)'
;MVVNETRLKAVTYSYEKARGISYGEPFESWLKDSDIESLSPEKIVKDIMNFIDENLDSENILVPSAIFTLGKKHDAGLKNYLIEIMKKSLNSNKLACYQAAIAVENLGEWIFLEDTSSHDVENNKIQIEIFLNQ
;
A
#
# COMPACT_ATOMS: atom_id res chain seq x y z
N MET A 1 10.03 8.90 -10.16
CA MET A 1 10.69 7.59 -10.13
C MET A 1 9.84 6.67 -10.99
N VAL A 2 10.43 5.81 -11.81
CA VAL A 2 9.64 4.77 -12.50
C VAL A 2 9.30 3.70 -11.47
N VAL A 3 8.01 3.50 -11.21
CA VAL A 3 7.54 2.46 -10.28
C VAL A 3 7.71 1.09 -10.92
N ASN A 4 8.40 0.19 -10.23
CA ASN A 4 8.58 -1.21 -10.60
C ASN A 4 8.71 -2.06 -9.33
N GLU A 5 8.69 -3.37 -9.50
CA GLU A 5 8.71 -4.33 -8.38
C GLU A 5 9.95 -4.15 -7.47
N THR A 6 11.15 -4.02 -8.05
CA THR A 6 12.40 -3.84 -7.29
C THR A 6 12.34 -2.61 -6.39
N ARG A 7 11.89 -1.47 -6.93
CA ARG A 7 11.76 -0.23 -6.19
C ARG A 7 10.68 -0.30 -5.11
N LEU A 8 9.52 -0.89 -5.40
CA LEU A 8 8.47 -1.06 -4.38
C LEU A 8 8.94 -1.93 -3.21
N LYS A 9 9.65 -3.03 -3.50
CA LYS A 9 10.26 -3.90 -2.47
C LYS A 9 11.29 -3.14 -1.63
N ALA A 10 12.17 -2.37 -2.28
CA ALA A 10 13.16 -1.58 -1.59
C ALA A 10 12.56 -0.47 -0.71
N VAL A 11 11.55 0.24 -1.21
CA VAL A 11 10.85 1.29 -0.45
C VAL A 11 10.12 0.67 0.75
N THR A 12 9.41 -0.44 0.53
CA THR A 12 8.75 -1.20 1.60
C THR A 12 9.77 -1.55 2.69
N TYR A 13 10.92 -2.11 2.31
CA TYR A 13 11.96 -2.46 3.26
C TYR A 13 12.55 -1.24 3.97
N SER A 14 12.75 -0.12 3.25
CA SER A 14 13.23 1.13 3.84
C SER A 14 12.28 1.63 4.95
N TYR A 15 10.97 1.57 4.74
CA TYR A 15 9.98 1.94 5.76
C TYR A 15 9.97 0.99 6.97
N GLU A 16 10.02 -0.32 6.75
CA GLU A 16 10.11 -1.29 7.85
C GLU A 16 11.40 -1.11 8.66
N LYS A 17 12.54 -0.89 7.97
CA LYS A 17 13.83 -0.61 8.61
C LYS A 17 13.82 0.66 9.44
N ALA A 18 13.15 1.72 8.98
CA ALA A 18 12.97 2.95 9.75
C ALA A 18 12.16 2.75 11.05
N ARG A 19 11.38 1.67 11.13
CA ARG A 19 10.62 1.26 12.33
C ARG A 19 11.38 0.25 13.20
N GLY A 20 12.64 -0.03 12.88
CA GLY A 20 13.48 -0.98 13.62
C GLY A 20 13.30 -2.44 13.20
N ILE A 21 12.58 -2.71 12.10
CA ILE A 21 12.39 -4.07 11.58
C ILE A 21 13.44 -4.31 10.48
N SER A 22 14.43 -5.14 10.78
CA SER A 22 15.48 -5.54 9.83
C SER A 22 15.41 -7.03 9.56
N TYR A 23 15.46 -7.39 8.27
CA TYR A 23 15.39 -8.77 7.81
C TYR A 23 16.75 -9.31 7.32
N GLY A 24 17.79 -8.46 7.30
CA GLY A 24 19.11 -8.81 6.77
C GLY A 24 19.10 -9.03 5.26
N GLU A 25 20.07 -9.80 4.75
CA GLU A 25 20.09 -10.22 3.34
C GLU A 25 18.94 -11.23 3.07
N PRO A 26 18.24 -11.14 1.93
CA PRO A 26 18.54 -10.35 0.74
C PRO A 26 17.94 -8.92 0.72
N PHE A 27 17.25 -8.48 1.77
CA PHE A 27 16.49 -7.22 1.74
C PHE A 27 17.40 -5.98 1.64
N GLU A 28 18.60 -6.05 2.22
CA GLU A 28 19.63 -5.02 2.06
C GLU A 28 20.10 -4.89 0.60
N SER A 29 20.09 -5.96 -0.21
CA SER A 29 20.40 -5.87 -1.64
C SER A 29 19.37 -5.05 -2.42
N TRP A 30 18.09 -5.07 -2.02
CA TRP A 30 17.04 -4.29 -2.68
C TRP A 30 17.28 -2.78 -2.58
N LEU A 31 17.82 -2.30 -1.44
CA LEU A 31 18.17 -0.87 -1.30
C LEU A 31 19.28 -0.47 -2.28
N LYS A 32 20.31 -1.31 -2.42
CA LYS A 32 21.45 -1.07 -3.31
C LYS A 32 21.04 -1.08 -4.79
N ASP A 33 20.17 -2.00 -5.17
CA ASP A 33 19.80 -2.23 -6.57
C ASP A 33 18.69 -1.30 -7.09
N SER A 34 18.03 -0.54 -6.21
CA SER A 34 16.80 0.19 -6.53
C SER A 34 16.94 1.69 -6.71
N ASP A 35 18.12 2.27 -6.48
CA ASP A 35 18.45 3.71 -6.50
C ASP A 35 17.62 4.65 -5.60
N ILE A 36 16.74 4.10 -4.76
CA ILE A 36 15.81 4.89 -3.93
C ILE A 36 16.51 5.75 -2.87
N GLU A 37 17.71 5.37 -2.44
CA GLU A 37 18.50 6.13 -1.45
C GLU A 37 18.91 7.52 -1.96
N SER A 38 18.88 7.73 -3.28
CA SER A 38 19.16 9.03 -3.90
C SER A 38 17.93 9.96 -3.93
N LEU A 39 16.75 9.48 -3.52
CA LEU A 39 15.49 10.20 -3.58
C LEU A 39 15.05 10.65 -2.19
N SER A 40 14.48 11.85 -2.09
CA SER A 40 13.83 12.31 -0.86
C SER A 40 12.57 11.48 -0.55
N PRO A 41 12.27 11.16 0.72
CA PRO A 41 11.07 10.42 1.10
C PRO A 41 9.76 10.99 0.52
N GLU A 42 9.63 12.31 0.48
CA GLU A 42 8.44 13.01 -0.05
C GLU A 42 8.26 12.76 -1.54
N LYS A 43 9.38 12.69 -2.28
CA LYS A 43 9.38 12.39 -3.71
C LYS A 43 8.98 10.95 -3.97
N ILE A 44 9.46 10.00 -3.16
CA ILE A 44 9.08 8.58 -3.27
C ILE A 44 7.57 8.43 -3.06
N VAL A 45 7.03 9.02 -1.99
CA VAL A 45 5.58 9.00 -1.71
C VAL A 45 4.80 9.58 -2.87
N LYS A 46 5.17 10.77 -3.35
CA LYS A 46 4.50 11.43 -4.48
C LYS A 46 4.54 10.58 -5.75
N ASP A 47 5.69 10.01 -6.08
CA ASP A 47 5.86 9.18 -7.28
C ASP A 47 5.00 7.90 -7.20
N ILE A 48 4.85 7.29 -6.01
CA ILE A 48 3.99 6.12 -5.80
C ILE A 48 2.50 6.51 -5.87
N MET A 49 2.09 7.63 -5.26
CA MET A 49 0.70 8.13 -5.34
C MET A 49 0.31 8.42 -6.79
N ASN A 50 1.16 9.13 -7.54
CA ASN A 50 0.91 9.40 -8.95
C ASN A 50 0.74 8.11 -9.75
N PHE A 51 1.60 7.11 -9.52
CA PHE A 51 1.48 5.82 -10.18
C PHE A 51 0.14 5.13 -9.87
N ILE A 52 -0.30 5.14 -8.61
CA ILE A 52 -1.59 4.57 -8.23
C ILE A 52 -2.72 5.32 -8.93
N ASP A 53 -2.73 6.65 -8.89
CA ASP A 53 -3.78 7.49 -9.48
C ASP A 53 -3.90 7.28 -11.00
N GLU A 54 -2.77 7.12 -11.69
CA GLU A 54 -2.72 6.88 -13.14
C GLU A 54 -3.15 5.45 -13.54
N ASN A 55 -3.03 4.48 -12.63
CA ASN A 55 -3.21 3.06 -12.95
C ASN A 55 -4.34 2.39 -12.18
N LEU A 56 -5.08 3.10 -11.31
CA LEU A 56 -6.02 2.49 -10.36
C LEU A 56 -7.10 1.63 -11.04
N ASP A 57 -7.61 2.12 -12.18
CA ASP A 57 -8.66 1.47 -12.98
C ASP A 57 -8.09 0.52 -14.05
N SER A 58 -6.78 0.28 -14.04
CA SER A 58 -6.10 -0.64 -14.96
C SER A 58 -5.87 -2.02 -14.34
N GLU A 59 -5.58 -3.02 -15.18
CA GLU A 59 -5.14 -4.35 -14.74
C GLU A 59 -3.65 -4.39 -14.32
N ASN A 60 -3.05 -3.24 -14.01
CA ASN A 60 -1.65 -3.18 -13.63
C ASN A 60 -1.41 -3.86 -12.27
N ILE A 61 -0.73 -5.02 -12.34
CA ILE A 61 -0.45 -5.88 -11.19
C ILE A 61 0.34 -5.20 -10.06
N LEU A 62 1.02 -4.09 -10.35
CA LEU A 62 1.81 -3.37 -9.35
C LEU A 62 0.97 -2.41 -8.49
N VAL A 63 -0.26 -2.07 -8.87
CA VAL A 63 -1.10 -1.12 -8.11
C VAL A 63 -1.33 -1.59 -6.66
N PRO A 64 -1.74 -2.85 -6.40
CA PRO A 64 -1.89 -3.33 -5.03
C PRO A 64 -0.57 -3.30 -4.24
N SER A 65 0.57 -3.63 -4.86
CA SER A 65 1.88 -3.55 -4.23
C SER A 65 2.30 -2.10 -3.91
N ALA A 66 1.94 -1.14 -4.77
CA ALA A 66 2.16 0.27 -4.54
C ALA A 66 1.36 0.78 -3.35
N ILE A 67 0.08 0.39 -3.25
CA ILE A 67 -0.79 0.72 -2.10
C ILE A 67 -0.23 0.12 -0.81
N PHE A 68 0.15 -1.16 -0.84
CA PHE A 68 0.79 -1.84 0.28
C PHE A 68 2.06 -1.09 0.75
N THR A 69 2.91 -0.71 -0.21
CA THR A 69 4.16 0.04 0.07
C THR A 69 3.86 1.36 0.78
N LEU A 70 2.83 2.11 0.36
CA LEU A 70 2.41 3.33 1.06
C LEU A 70 1.90 3.04 2.48
N GLY A 71 1.12 1.98 2.66
CA GLY A 71 0.63 1.56 3.99
C GLY A 71 1.76 1.29 4.99
N LYS A 72 2.88 0.72 4.52
CA LYS A 72 4.06 0.46 5.36
C LYS A 72 4.78 1.70 5.84
N LYS A 73 4.47 2.89 5.31
CA LYS A 73 5.00 4.15 5.83
C LYS A 73 4.42 4.51 7.21
N HIS A 74 3.25 3.97 7.58
CA HIS A 74 2.53 4.31 8.81
C HIS A 74 2.34 5.83 9.02
N ASP A 75 2.13 6.57 7.94
CA ASP A 75 1.93 8.02 7.98
C ASP A 75 0.44 8.36 8.01
N ALA A 76 -0.03 8.93 9.12
CA ALA A 76 -1.42 9.32 9.30
C ALA A 76 -1.90 10.33 8.24
N GLY A 77 -0.99 11.10 7.63
CA GLY A 77 -1.30 12.01 6.53
C GLY A 77 -1.80 11.30 5.25
N LEU A 78 -1.57 9.98 5.13
CA LEU A 78 -2.06 9.18 4.00
C LEU A 78 -3.47 8.62 4.21
N LYS A 79 -4.04 8.71 5.42
CA LYS A 79 -5.33 8.06 5.75
C LYS A 79 -6.44 8.42 4.75
N ASN A 80 -6.68 9.71 4.53
CA ASN A 80 -7.74 10.17 3.63
C ASN A 80 -7.52 9.70 2.20
N TYR A 81 -6.26 9.71 1.73
CA TYR A 81 -5.92 9.23 0.40
C TYR A 81 -6.19 7.73 0.23
N LEU A 82 -5.81 6.91 1.22
CA LEU A 82 -6.05 5.47 1.20
C LEU A 82 -7.55 5.13 1.28
N ILE A 83 -8.34 5.87 2.06
CA ILE A 83 -9.80 5.73 2.09
C ILE A 83 -10.41 6.04 0.71
N GLU A 84 -9.93 7.08 0.02
CA GLU A 84 -10.42 7.41 -1.32
C GLU A 84 -10.06 6.34 -2.35
N ILE A 85 -8.87 5.73 -2.28
CA ILE A 85 -8.50 4.55 -3.09
C ILE A 85 -9.49 3.41 -2.80
N MET A 86 -9.73 3.11 -1.52
CA MET A 86 -10.63 2.03 -1.11
C MET A 86 -12.04 2.21 -1.69
N LYS A 87 -12.60 3.43 -1.61
CA LYS A 87 -13.92 3.76 -2.21
C LYS A 87 -13.93 3.57 -3.72
N LYS A 88 -12.93 4.10 -4.43
CA LYS A 88 -12.84 4.02 -5.90
C LYS A 88 -12.69 2.58 -6.38
N SER A 89 -11.91 1.78 -5.67
CA SER A 89 -11.61 0.39 -6.05
C SER A 89 -12.64 -0.63 -5.59
N LEU A 90 -13.62 -0.25 -4.75
CA LEU A 90 -14.58 -1.14 -4.11
C LEU A 90 -15.28 -2.11 -5.08
N ASN A 91 -15.61 -1.63 -6.27
CA ASN A 91 -16.33 -2.41 -7.29
C ASN A 91 -15.51 -2.71 -8.55
N SER A 92 -14.31 -2.13 -8.69
CA SER A 92 -13.48 -2.25 -9.90
C SER A 92 -12.22 -3.10 -9.69
N ASN A 93 -11.53 -2.93 -8.57
CA ASN A 93 -10.24 -3.56 -8.31
C ASN A 93 -10.19 -4.11 -6.87
N LYS A 94 -10.67 -5.34 -6.72
CA LYS A 94 -10.82 -6.02 -5.43
C LYS A 94 -9.52 -6.09 -4.63
N LEU A 95 -8.40 -6.36 -5.31
CA LEU A 95 -7.10 -6.49 -4.64
C LEU A 95 -6.55 -5.11 -4.22
N ALA A 96 -6.71 -4.07 -5.04
CA ALA A 96 -6.38 -2.70 -4.65
C ALA A 96 -7.23 -2.22 -3.47
N CYS A 97 -8.54 -2.50 -3.50
CA CYS A 97 -9.46 -2.20 -2.41
C CYS A 97 -9.03 -2.88 -1.10
N TYR A 98 -8.73 -4.17 -1.14
CA TYR A 98 -8.23 -4.92 0.02
C TYR A 98 -6.90 -4.36 0.55
N GLN A 99 -5.94 -4.06 -0.34
CA GLN A 99 -4.66 -3.48 0.09
C GLN A 99 -4.83 -2.08 0.70
N ALA A 100 -5.77 -1.28 0.19
CA ALA A 100 -6.09 0.01 0.76
C ALA A 100 -6.70 -0.13 2.17
N ALA A 101 -7.59 -1.11 2.36
CA ALA A 101 -8.14 -1.43 3.69
C ALA A 101 -7.03 -1.82 4.68
N ILE A 102 -6.15 -2.76 4.31
CA ILE A 102 -5.00 -3.15 5.16
C ILE A 102 -4.09 -1.96 5.45
N ALA A 103 -3.85 -1.09 4.47
CA ALA A 103 -3.06 0.12 4.66
C ALA A 103 -3.72 1.08 5.67
N VAL A 104 -5.04 1.22 5.66
CA VAL A 104 -5.79 2.03 6.62
C VAL A 104 -5.79 1.39 8.02
N GLU A 105 -5.89 0.07 8.13
CA GLU A 105 -5.74 -0.63 9.43
C GLU A 105 -4.36 -0.45 10.05
N ASN A 106 -3.31 -0.46 9.23
CA ASN A 106 -1.95 -0.17 9.69
C ASN A 106 -1.81 1.25 10.30
N LEU A 107 -2.77 2.14 10.03
CA LEU A 107 -2.85 3.48 10.64
C LEU A 107 -3.69 3.52 11.92
N GLY A 108 -4.20 2.37 12.39
CA GLY A 108 -4.92 2.23 13.66
C GLY A 108 -6.44 2.16 13.53
N GLU A 109 -6.98 2.08 12.31
CA GLU A 109 -8.42 1.86 12.11
C GLU A 109 -8.78 0.38 12.24
N TRP A 110 -10.02 0.10 12.64
CA TRP A 110 -10.56 -1.27 12.65
C TRP A 110 -11.52 -1.43 11.49
N ILE A 111 -11.05 -2.11 10.43
CA ILE A 111 -11.86 -2.41 9.25
C ILE A 111 -12.30 -3.86 9.31
N PHE A 112 -11.36 -4.77 9.58
CA PHE A 112 -11.64 -6.19 9.66
C PHE A 112 -11.88 -6.61 11.12
N LEU A 113 -13.08 -7.12 11.39
CA LEU A 113 -13.52 -7.50 12.74
C LEU A 113 -13.11 -8.93 13.11
N GLU A 114 -12.70 -9.73 12.13
CA GLU A 114 -12.24 -11.10 12.24
C GLU A 114 -10.99 -11.31 11.37
N ASP A 115 -10.26 -12.41 11.56
CA ASP A 115 -9.12 -12.76 10.70
C ASP A 115 -9.60 -12.92 9.25
N THR A 116 -9.18 -12.03 8.36
CA THR A 116 -9.53 -12.10 6.94
C THR A 116 -8.36 -12.55 6.09
N SER A 117 -8.66 -13.34 5.05
CA SER A 117 -7.69 -13.62 3.98
C SER A 117 -7.98 -12.72 2.79
N SER A 118 -6.94 -12.36 2.03
CA SER A 118 -7.11 -11.65 0.75
C SER A 118 -7.96 -12.43 -0.27
N HIS A 119 -8.19 -13.73 -0.04
CA HIS A 119 -8.98 -14.61 -0.90
C HIS A 119 -10.48 -14.60 -0.53
N ASP A 120 -10.84 -14.11 0.66
CA ASP A 120 -12.24 -13.96 1.09
C ASP A 120 -12.84 -12.64 0.60
N VAL A 121 -12.90 -12.51 -0.73
CA VAL A 121 -13.25 -11.28 -1.43
C VAL A 121 -14.61 -10.72 -1.00
N GLU A 122 -15.61 -11.59 -0.81
CA GLU A 122 -16.98 -11.16 -0.53
C GLU A 122 -17.11 -10.62 0.90
N ASN A 123 -16.54 -11.33 1.87
CA ASN A 123 -16.53 -10.88 3.26
C ASN A 123 -15.71 -9.59 3.43
N ASN A 124 -14.54 -9.51 2.77
CA ASN A 124 -13.72 -8.30 2.78
C ASN A 124 -14.49 -7.10 2.25
N LYS A 125 -15.24 -7.27 1.16
CA LYS A 125 -16.08 -6.23 0.59
C LYS A 125 -17.13 -5.74 1.58
N ILE A 126 -17.85 -6.66 2.23
CA ILE A 126 -18.90 -6.34 3.21
C ILE A 126 -18.32 -5.52 4.38
N GLN A 127 -17.18 -5.95 4.94
CA GLN A 127 -16.55 -5.26 6.07
C GLN A 127 -16.05 -3.86 5.68
N ILE A 128 -15.45 -3.73 4.49
CA ILE A 128 -15.05 -2.43 3.94
C ILE A 128 -16.26 -1.52 3.72
N GLU A 129 -17.38 -2.04 3.20
CA GLU A 129 -18.62 -1.29 3.04
C GLU A 129 -19.19 -0.82 4.38
N ILE A 130 -19.15 -1.66 5.42
CA ILE A 130 -19.57 -1.27 6.77
C ILE A 130 -18.70 -0.13 7.28
N PHE A 131 -17.37 -0.22 7.15
CA PHE A 131 -16.45 0.83 7.56
C PHE A 131 -16.68 2.15 6.81
N LEU A 132 -16.87 2.10 5.48
CA LEU A 132 -17.03 3.29 4.65
C LEU A 132 -18.33 4.08 4.90
N ASN A 133 -19.31 3.48 5.57
CA ASN A 133 -20.63 4.08 5.86
C ASN A 133 -20.80 4.57 7.32
N GLN A 134 -19.74 4.50 8.13
CA GLN A 134 -19.71 5.07 9.49
C GLN A 134 -19.50 6.58 9.46
#